data_AF-A0A7V2EW17-F1
#
_entry.id   AF-A0A7V2EW17-F1
#
_cell.length_a   1.000
_cell.length_b   1.000
_cell.length_c   1.000
_cell.angle_alpha   90.00
_cell.angle_beta   90.00
_cell.angle_gamma   90.00
#
_symmetry.space_group_name_H-M   'P 1'
#
loop_
_entity.id
_entity.type
_entity.pdbx_description
1 polymer ?
#
loop_
_entity_poly.entity_id
_entity_poly.type
_entity_poly.pdbx_seq_one_letter_code
_entity_poly.pdbx_strand_id
1 'polypeptide(L)'
;MSIQSPFQLREITRHLDDGGLIAYPTEAVFGLGCDPLDGHTVMRLLALKQREVGKGLILIADTPEMLLPFAAVSAEEWDSIAADWPAARTVIVPAADGVPAWLTGGRKEIALR
;
A
#
# COMPACT_ATOMS: atom_id res chain seq x y z
N MET A 1 12.72 -5.57 -18.01
CA MET A 1 12.53 -5.62 -16.56
C MET A 1 13.90 -5.41 -15.93
N SER A 2 14.20 -4.19 -15.50
CA SER A 2 15.55 -3.87 -14.98
C SER A 2 15.74 -4.62 -13.67
N ILE A 3 16.66 -5.59 -13.66
CA ILE A 3 17.10 -6.27 -12.44
C ILE A 3 17.69 -5.16 -11.56
N GLN A 4 16.98 -4.77 -10.50
CA GLN A 4 17.54 -3.81 -9.54
C GLN A 4 18.66 -4.52 -8.78
N SER A 5 19.84 -3.92 -8.79
CA SER A 5 20.97 -4.47 -8.04
C SER A 5 20.64 -4.51 -6.54
N PRO A 6 21.18 -5.48 -5.78
CA PRO A 6 21.04 -5.50 -4.32
C PRO A 6 21.52 -4.22 -3.63
N PHE A 7 22.37 -3.42 -4.30
CA PHE A 7 22.74 -2.09 -3.83
C PHE A 7 21.59 -1.10 -3.94
N GLN A 8 20.94 -1.02 -5.11
CA GLN A 8 19.80 -0.13 -5.34
C GLN A 8 18.64 -0.42 -4.40
N LEU A 9 18.32 -1.70 -4.15
CA LEU A 9 17.27 -2.07 -3.20
C LEU A 9 17.58 -1.58 -1.77
N ARG A 10 18.84 -1.72 -1.32
CA ARG A 10 19.26 -1.20 -0.01
C ARG A 10 19.17 0.32 0.10
N GLU A 11 19.54 1.05 -0.95
CA GLU A 11 19.38 2.50 -0.98
C GLU A 11 17.89 2.91 -0.93
N ILE A 12 17.03 2.19 -1.66
CA ILE A 12 15.58 2.43 -1.64
C ILE A 12 14.99 2.15 -0.27
N THR A 13 15.34 1.02 0.37
CA THR A 13 14.90 0.71 1.73
C THR A 13 15.32 1.79 2.71
N ARG A 14 16.60 2.20 2.70
CA ARG A 14 17.08 3.29 3.57
C ARG A 14 16.32 4.58 3.32
N HIS A 15 16.10 4.94 2.06
CA HIS A 15 15.33 6.14 1.71
C HIS A 15 13.91 6.08 2.25
N LEU A 16 13.25 4.91 2.20
CA LEU A 16 11.92 4.72 2.80
C LEU A 16 11.98 4.82 4.34
N ASP A 17 12.96 4.17 4.98
CA ASP A 17 13.17 4.21 6.43
C ASP A 17 13.42 5.64 6.95
N ASP A 18 14.07 6.49 6.14
CA ASP A 18 14.31 7.91 6.41
C ASP A 18 13.10 8.81 6.08
N GLY A 19 11.93 8.22 5.78
CA GLY A 19 10.70 8.93 5.48
C GLY A 19 10.64 9.49 4.05
N GLY A 20 11.30 8.83 3.11
CA GLY A 20 11.32 9.17 1.69
C GLY A 20 10.09 8.71 0.93
N LEU A 21 9.85 9.34 -0.22
CA LEU A 21 8.83 8.91 -1.20
C LEU A 21 9.52 8.27 -2.40
N ILE A 22 8.92 7.23 -2.97
CA ILE A 22 9.43 6.54 -4.16
C ILE A 22 8.39 6.48 -5.26
N ALA A 23 8.85 6.58 -6.50
CA ALA A 23 8.05 6.26 -7.68
C ALA A 23 8.47 4.89 -8.22
N TYR A 24 7.50 4.05 -8.57
CA TYR A 24 7.73 2.70 -9.08
C TYR A 24 6.79 2.39 -10.24
N PRO A 25 7.26 1.63 -11.26
CA PRO A 25 6.39 1.22 -12.35
C PRO A 25 5.36 0.19 -11.86
N THR A 26 4.14 0.26 -12.39
CA THR A 26 3.16 -0.84 -12.36
C THR A 26 2.82 -1.23 -13.80
N GLU A 27 1.98 -2.24 -14.01
CA GLU A 27 1.54 -2.68 -15.34
C GLU A 27 0.73 -1.61 -16.09
N ALA A 28 0.09 -0.68 -15.37
CA ALA A 28 -0.75 0.37 -15.96
C ALA A 28 -0.10 1.76 -15.92
N VAL A 29 0.33 2.21 -14.73
CA VAL A 29 0.81 3.58 -14.49
C VAL A 29 1.94 3.59 -13.45
N PHE A 30 2.68 4.69 -13.35
CA PHE A 30 3.61 4.84 -12.23
C PHE A 30 2.86 5.00 -10.91
N GLY A 31 3.23 4.20 -9.92
CA GLY A 31 2.88 4.38 -8.52
C GLY A 31 3.80 5.41 -7.85
N LEU A 32 3.28 6.07 -6.84
CA LEU A 32 4.05 6.91 -5.92
C LEU A 32 3.65 6.49 -4.51
N GLY A 33 4.63 6.05 -3.72
CA GLY A 33 4.42 5.42 -2.41
C GLY A 33 5.45 5.82 -1.37
N CYS A 34 5.17 5.39 -0.15
CA CYS A 34 5.95 5.61 1.07
C CYS A 34 5.61 4.49 2.07
N ASP A 35 6.19 4.54 3.27
CA ASP A 35 5.72 3.71 4.39
C ASP A 35 4.25 4.09 4.72
N PRO A 36 3.28 3.16 4.66
CA PRO A 36 1.88 3.45 4.97
C PRO A 36 1.59 3.72 6.46
N LEU A 37 2.47 3.26 7.35
CA LEU A 37 2.33 3.43 8.79
C LEU A 37 2.94 4.74 9.30
N ASP A 38 3.85 5.35 8.53
CA ASP A 38 4.34 6.70 8.80
C ASP A 38 3.36 7.76 8.27
N GLY A 39 2.46 8.22 9.15
CA GLY A 39 1.49 9.26 8.83
C GLY A 39 2.10 10.57 8.29
N HIS A 40 3.33 10.94 8.69
CA HIS A 40 3.98 12.14 8.18
C HIS A 40 4.36 11.98 6.69
N THR A 41 4.90 10.82 6.31
CA THR A 41 5.21 10.55 4.89
C THR A 41 3.96 10.43 4.04
N VAL A 42 2.88 9.83 4.58
CA VAL A 42 1.59 9.75 3.91
C VAL A 42 1.02 11.15 3.65
N MET A 43 1.08 12.07 4.62
CA MET A 43 0.63 13.44 4.40
C MET A 43 1.46 14.16 3.34
N ARG A 44 2.79 13.95 3.31
CA ARG A 44 3.67 14.49 2.25
C ARG A 44 3.32 13.93 0.88
N LEU A 45 3.05 12.63 0.78
CA LEU A 45 2.59 11.96 -0.43
C LEU A 45 1.28 12.56 -0.95
N LEU A 46 0.30 12.73 -0.06
CA LEU A 46 -1.00 13.32 -0.38
C LEU A 46 -0.87 14.77 -0.84
N ALA A 47 -0.05 15.58 -0.17
CA ALA A 47 0.22 16.96 -0.55
C ALA A 47 0.87 17.05 -1.93
N LEU A 48 1.87 16.21 -2.21
CA LEU A 48 2.54 16.14 -3.52
C LEU A 48 1.57 15.73 -4.63
N LYS A 49 0.63 14.82 -4.34
CA LYS A 49 -0.44 14.41 -5.26
C LYS A 49 -1.59 15.42 -5.36
N GLN A 50 -1.60 16.49 -4.55
CA GLN A 50 -2.73 17.40 -4.39
C GLN A 50 -4.04 16.63 -4.12
N ARG A 51 -3.95 15.59 -3.28
CA ARG A 51 -5.03 14.64 -2.99
C ARG A 51 -5.52 14.83 -1.57
N GLU A 52 -6.84 14.93 -1.42
CA GLU A 52 -7.50 14.94 -0.12
C GLU A 52 -7.38 13.58 0.58
N VAL A 53 -7.12 13.62 1.89
CA VAL A 53 -6.99 12.41 2.74
C VAL A 53 -8.26 11.55 2.73
N GLY A 54 -9.45 12.17 2.66
CA GLY A 54 -10.75 11.47 2.68
C GLY A 54 -11.01 10.56 1.48
N LYS A 55 -10.14 10.59 0.46
CA LYS A 55 -10.21 9.67 -0.68
C LYS A 55 -9.52 8.32 -0.42
N GLY A 56 -8.80 8.18 0.70
CA GLY A 56 -8.02 6.99 1.02
C GLY A 56 -6.89 6.72 0.03
N LEU A 57 -6.17 5.64 0.30
CA LEU A 57 -5.03 5.13 -0.46
C LEU A 57 -5.18 3.62 -0.71
N ILE A 58 -4.41 3.11 -1.66
CA ILE A 58 -4.30 1.67 -1.95
C ILE A 58 -3.02 1.18 -1.28
N LEU A 59 -3.11 0.17 -0.42
CA LEU A 59 -1.94 -0.55 0.06
C LEU A 59 -1.50 -1.54 -0.99
N ILE A 60 -0.19 -1.54 -1.28
CA ILE A 60 0.42 -2.40 -2.28
C ILE A 60 1.46 -3.27 -1.60
N ALA A 61 1.41 -4.59 -1.84
CA ALA A 61 2.40 -5.52 -1.31
C ALA A 61 2.71 -6.67 -2.27
N ASP A 62 3.95 -7.16 -2.21
CA ASP A 62 4.43 -8.29 -3.04
C ASP A 62 3.68 -9.60 -2.73
N THR A 63 3.51 -9.89 -1.43
CA THR A 63 2.76 -11.05 -0.96
C THR A 63 1.50 -10.60 -0.24
N PRO A 64 0.38 -11.35 -0.37
CA PRO A 64 -0.87 -10.96 0.26
C PRO A 64 -0.75 -10.95 1.78
N GLU A 65 0.04 -11.82 2.40
CA GLU A 65 0.16 -11.94 3.86
C GLU A 65 0.60 -10.63 4.53
N MET A 66 1.33 -9.76 3.84
CA MET A 66 1.69 -8.43 4.34
C MET A 66 0.48 -7.50 4.51
N LEU A 67 -0.61 -7.75 3.79
CA LEU A 67 -1.84 -6.95 3.79
C LEU A 67 -2.89 -7.51 4.75
N LEU A 68 -2.78 -8.78 5.14
CA LEU A 68 -3.71 -9.43 6.06
C LEU A 68 -3.93 -8.65 7.38
N PRO A 69 -2.90 -8.04 8.02
CA PRO A 69 -3.10 -7.25 9.23
C PRO A 69 -4.03 -6.04 9.07
N PHE A 70 -4.29 -5.59 7.83
CA PHE A 70 -5.13 -4.44 7.53
C PHE A 70 -6.57 -4.83 7.17
N ALA A 71 -6.87 -6.12 7.02
CA ALA A 71 -8.16 -6.63 6.59
C ALA A 71 -8.92 -7.30 7.74
N ALA A 72 -10.19 -6.94 7.92
CA ALA A 72 -11.13 -7.61 8.80
C ALA A 72 -11.99 -8.59 8.00
N VAL A 73 -11.39 -9.69 7.53
CA VAL A 73 -12.08 -10.77 6.80
C VAL A 73 -11.79 -12.12 7.44
N SER A 74 -12.63 -13.11 7.16
CA SER A 74 -12.38 -14.49 7.58
C SER A 74 -11.20 -15.11 6.83
N ALA A 75 -10.65 -16.20 7.37
CA ALA A 75 -9.57 -16.94 6.71
C ALA A 75 -9.99 -17.47 5.33
N GLU A 76 -11.23 -17.97 5.19
CA GLU A 76 -11.75 -18.50 3.92
C GLU A 76 -11.89 -17.39 2.86
N GLU A 77 -12.40 -16.23 3.25
CA GLU A 77 -12.45 -15.06 2.36
C GLU A 77 -11.05 -14.59 1.96
N TRP A 78 -10.11 -14.60 2.91
CA TRP A 78 -8.73 -14.24 2.64
C TRP A 78 -8.05 -15.20 1.67
N ASP A 79 -8.22 -16.51 1.86
CA ASP A 79 -7.68 -17.53 0.96
C ASP A 79 -8.23 -17.34 -0.46
N SER A 80 -9.53 -17.01 -0.60
CA SER A 80 -10.12 -16.69 -1.90
C SER A 80 -9.53 -15.42 -2.52
N ILE A 81 -9.22 -14.40 -1.73
CA ILE A 81 -8.61 -13.16 -2.22
C ILE A 81 -7.16 -13.42 -2.66
N ALA A 82 -6.42 -14.22 -1.89
CA ALA A 82 -5.00 -14.51 -2.08
C ALA A 82 -4.74 -15.52 -3.21
N ALA A 83 -5.74 -16.34 -3.59
CA ALA A 83 -5.58 -17.41 -4.58
C ALA A 83 -5.01 -16.96 -5.95
N ASP A 84 -5.22 -15.70 -6.33
CA ASP A 84 -4.78 -15.15 -7.62
C ASP A 84 -3.58 -14.20 -7.51
N TRP A 85 -2.86 -14.20 -6.38
CA TRP A 85 -1.73 -13.29 -6.18
C TRP A 85 -0.48 -13.75 -6.99
N PRO A 86 0.29 -12.85 -7.63
CA PRO A 86 0.09 -11.40 -7.74
C PRO A 86 -1.07 -11.03 -8.67
N ALA A 87 -1.97 -10.19 -8.17
CA ALA A 87 -3.20 -9.86 -8.88
C ALA A 87 -3.16 -8.42 -9.45
N ALA A 88 -3.47 -8.26 -10.73
CA ALA A 88 -3.64 -6.94 -11.36
C ALA A 88 -5.00 -6.31 -11.01
N ARG A 89 -5.49 -6.50 -9.78
CA ARG A 89 -6.76 -5.97 -9.29
C ARG A 89 -6.57 -5.30 -7.95
N THR A 90 -7.44 -4.35 -7.64
CA THR A 90 -7.59 -3.81 -6.29
C THR A 90 -8.82 -4.43 -5.67
N VAL A 91 -8.67 -4.99 -4.47
CA VAL A 91 -9.80 -5.49 -3.66
C VAL A 91 -10.14 -4.47 -2.59
N ILE A 92 -11.43 -4.31 -2.32
CA ILE A 92 -11.93 -3.46 -1.23
C ILE A 92 -12.53 -4.39 -0.19
N VAL A 93 -12.02 -4.32 1.03
CA VAL A 93 -12.44 -5.19 2.14
C VAL A 93 -12.69 -4.35 3.40
N PRO A 94 -13.46 -4.85 4.38
CA PRO A 94 -13.53 -4.22 5.69
C PRO A 94 -12.12 -4.01 6.27
N ALA A 95 -11.85 -2.82 6.79
CA ALA A 95 -10.58 -2.50 7.42
C ALA A 95 -10.51 -3.13 8.82
N ALA A 96 -9.34 -3.65 9.18
CA ALA A 96 -9.05 -4.09 10.54
C ALA A 96 -9.12 -2.93 11.55
N ASP A 97 -9.38 -3.27 12.81
CA ASP A 97 -9.32 -2.31 13.90
C ASP A 97 -7.91 -1.72 14.01
N GLY A 98 -7.82 -0.40 14.21
CA GLY A 98 -6.55 0.31 14.35
C GLY A 98 -5.88 0.70 13.03
N VAL A 99 -6.43 0.32 11.86
CA VAL A 99 -5.96 0.84 10.58
C VAL A 99 -6.07 2.38 10.58
N PRO A 100 -4.97 3.11 10.33
CA PRO A 100 -5.00 4.57 10.36
C PRO A 100 -6.00 5.17 9.36
N ALA A 101 -6.73 6.20 9.81
CA ALA A 101 -7.76 6.86 8.99
C ALA A 101 -7.20 7.51 7.71
N TRP A 102 -5.90 7.81 7.65
CA TRP A 102 -5.26 8.32 6.43
C TRP A 102 -5.13 7.27 5.32
N LEU A 103 -5.20 5.98 5.66
CA LEU A 103 -5.23 4.89 4.68
C LEU A 103 -6.64 4.66 4.15
N THR A 104 -7.65 4.64 5.03
CA THR A 104 -9.06 4.39 4.64
C THR A 104 -9.78 5.65 4.15
N GLY A 105 -9.24 6.84 4.43
CA GLY A 105 -9.94 8.11 4.25
C GLY A 105 -11.10 8.30 5.24
N GLY A 106 -11.02 7.69 6.42
CA GLY A 106 -12.09 7.71 7.45
C GLY A 106 -13.25 6.75 7.18
N ARG A 107 -13.11 5.84 6.22
CA ARG A 107 -14.10 4.81 5.89
C ARG A 107 -13.86 3.53 6.69
N LYS A 108 -14.85 2.63 6.66
CA LYS A 108 -14.78 1.28 7.27
C LYS A 108 -14.08 0.25 6.39
N GLU A 109 -13.66 0.64 5.19
CA GLU A 109 -13.11 -0.25 4.17
C GLU A 109 -11.72 0.22 3.76
N ILE A 110 -10.88 -0.71 3.32
CA ILE A 110 -9.53 -0.45 2.82
C ILE A 110 -9.35 -1.07 1.44
N ALA A 111 -8.57 -0.40 0.60
CA ALA A 111 -8.19 -0.89 -0.72
C ALA A 111 -6.81 -1.57 -0.65
N LEU A 112 -6.75 -2.82 -1.10
CA LEU A 112 -5.56 -3.68 -1.08
C LEU A 112 -5.21 -4.15 -2.49
N ARG A 113 -3.92 -4.30 -2.78
CA ARG A 113 -3.42 -4.68 -4.09
C ARG A 113 -2.04 -5.32 -4.03
#